data_AF-A0A964VAI4-F1
#
_entry.id   AF-A0A964VAI4-F1
#
_cell.length_a   1.000
_cell.length_b   1.000
_cell.length_c   1.000
_cell.angle_alpha   90.00
_cell.angle_beta   90.00
_cell.angle_gamma   90.00
#
_symmetry.space_group_name_H-M   'P 1'
#
loop_
_entity.id
_entity.type
_entity.pdbx_description
1 polymer ?
#
loop_
_entity_poly.entity_id
_entity_poly.type
_entity_poly.pdbx_seq_one_letter_code
_entity_poly.pdbx_strand_id
1 'polypeptide(L)'
;MTLLHSAIRLSLMISLGLSLAINSNAQGPPTQKKQAGKKTASSETLTLKNGQELHGLILGKNRSGQYCLLVQKSWLKKSLPEQAEKLFQEEAARVEKAAQTLEKLLDEWIQESEKEGKPSSWVKTLQEEKKNLRSRNPAQEQFLLVDIKPSDVKKKTQVTPAVRHLLLVAWQERLENIETRSAEELLADLKESKIDFAKEKIRLTERMPSMPVETGQDWLTRKALFAQAREGGLHLQGTGDFLTQGGKKDVNLMELFQGAGKSALADVFKELGIGGQAKQNPTWHQTAARLASEAKVHGVRVTRMTPDLAGGKVSLEDHFFVRLPNNLLVPVWSGNLAANMNIPRPKLEEQIRSDPNVAAMIKQIEGLGGLGAQIGPQLTLAIRGGAATMELYDQADTAFLELLKQTSSRLDGLPLYWILK
;
A
#
# COMPACT_ATOMS: atom_id res chain seq x y z
N MET A 1 -6.60 19.68 -0.29
CA MET A 1 -5.29 20.37 -0.25
C MET A 1 -4.38 19.68 -1.28
N THR A 2 -4.71 19.87 -2.58
CA THR A 2 -4.51 18.78 -3.57
C THR A 2 -4.00 19.24 -4.94
N LEU A 3 -3.58 20.51 -5.07
CA LEU A 3 -3.21 21.13 -6.36
C LEU A 3 -1.79 21.74 -6.34
N LEU A 4 -0.89 21.23 -5.49
CA LEU A 4 0.38 21.89 -5.16
C LEU A 4 1.64 21.03 -5.36
N HIS A 5 1.53 19.88 -6.02
CA HIS A 5 2.59 18.85 -6.10
C HIS A 5 3.17 18.61 -7.52
N SER A 6 2.85 19.43 -8.53
CA SER A 6 3.16 19.12 -9.94
C SER A 6 4.55 19.50 -10.45
N ALA A 7 5.21 20.53 -9.90
CA ALA A 7 6.43 21.10 -10.50
C ALA A 7 7.63 20.12 -10.59
N ILE A 8 7.84 19.28 -9.57
CA ILE A 8 8.87 18.23 -9.60
C ILE A 8 8.50 17.13 -10.62
N ARG A 9 7.20 16.78 -10.71
CA ARG A 9 6.70 15.66 -11.51
C ARG A 9 6.87 15.86 -13.02
N LEU A 10 7.16 17.10 -13.44
CA LEU A 10 7.22 17.53 -14.83
C LEU A 10 8.65 17.67 -15.36
N SER A 11 9.48 18.36 -14.59
CA SER A 11 10.75 18.89 -15.08
C SER A 11 11.79 17.81 -15.40
N LEU A 12 11.70 16.64 -14.75
CA LEU A 12 12.63 15.52 -14.97
C LEU A 12 12.37 14.73 -16.29
N MET A 13 11.16 14.84 -16.85
CA MET A 13 10.72 14.04 -18.03
C MET A 13 10.81 14.78 -19.36
N ILE A 14 11.08 16.08 -19.34
CA ILE A 14 10.96 16.94 -20.51
C ILE A 14 12.28 17.11 -21.27
N SER A 15 13.40 16.79 -20.61
CA SER A 15 14.73 16.65 -21.22
C SER A 15 14.93 15.33 -22.00
N LEU A 16 13.89 14.50 -22.19
CA LEU A 16 13.99 13.11 -22.69
C LEU A 16 13.70 12.89 -24.18
N GLY A 17 13.32 13.94 -24.92
CA GLY A 17 12.80 13.81 -26.28
C GLY A 17 13.83 13.60 -27.40
N LEU A 18 14.79 12.66 -27.31
CA LEU A 18 15.67 12.34 -28.47
C LEU A 18 16.38 10.95 -28.42
N SER A 19 15.73 9.85 -28.87
CA SER A 19 16.34 8.60 -29.41
C SER A 19 15.27 7.55 -29.85
N LEU A 20 15.67 6.49 -30.59
CA LEU A 20 14.82 5.58 -31.41
C LEU A 20 15.13 4.08 -31.11
N ALA A 21 14.35 3.02 -31.47
CA ALA A 21 13.12 2.89 -32.28
C ALA A 21 12.26 1.63 -31.93
N ILE A 22 10.96 1.68 -32.29
CA ILE A 22 10.03 0.61 -32.78
C ILE A 22 10.35 -0.89 -32.50
N ASN A 23 9.48 -1.60 -31.76
CA ASN A 23 8.51 -2.57 -32.33
C ASN A 23 7.45 -3.07 -31.32
N SER A 24 6.29 -3.56 -31.79
CA SER A 24 5.13 -3.89 -30.94
C SER A 24 4.47 -5.24 -31.26
N ASN A 25 4.02 -5.97 -30.23
CA ASN A 25 2.83 -6.81 -30.34
C ASN A 25 2.20 -7.11 -28.96
N ALA A 26 0.88 -7.25 -28.92
CA ALA A 26 0.09 -7.54 -27.72
C ALA A 26 -1.00 -8.57 -28.02
N GLN A 27 -1.32 -9.43 -27.04
CA GLN A 27 -2.49 -10.31 -27.06
C GLN A 27 -3.25 -10.19 -25.75
N GLY A 28 -4.58 -10.20 -25.83
CA GLY A 28 -5.48 -9.94 -24.71
C GLY A 28 -5.78 -11.17 -23.83
N PRO A 29 -6.47 -10.99 -22.69
CA PRO A 29 -6.77 -12.06 -21.75
C PRO A 29 -7.98 -12.92 -22.18
N PRO A 30 -7.97 -14.25 -21.92
CA PRO A 30 -9.05 -15.15 -22.29
C PRO A 30 -10.20 -15.18 -21.26
N THR A 31 -11.41 -15.40 -21.76
CA THR A 31 -12.65 -15.48 -20.97
C THR A 31 -12.84 -16.86 -20.34
N GLN A 32 -13.27 -16.94 -19.07
CA GLN A 32 -13.62 -18.20 -18.40
C GLN A 32 -15.10 -18.58 -18.59
N LYS A 33 -15.37 -19.88 -18.81
CA LYS A 33 -16.72 -20.44 -18.96
C LYS A 33 -17.38 -20.70 -17.60
N LYS A 34 -18.69 -20.46 -17.50
CA LYS A 34 -19.53 -20.85 -16.35
C LYS A 34 -19.80 -22.36 -16.35
N GLN A 35 -19.85 -22.95 -15.16
CA GLN A 35 -20.61 -24.17 -14.86
C GLN A 35 -21.71 -23.83 -13.84
N ALA A 36 -22.85 -24.51 -13.90
CA ALA A 36 -24.00 -24.28 -13.03
C ALA A 36 -24.28 -25.51 -12.16
N GLY A 37 -24.95 -25.33 -11.01
CA GLY A 37 -25.59 -26.42 -10.27
C GLY A 37 -25.32 -26.52 -8.77
N LYS A 38 -24.40 -25.73 -8.20
CA LYS A 38 -24.14 -25.70 -6.75
C LYS A 38 -24.17 -24.26 -6.25
N LYS A 39 -25.07 -23.96 -5.29
CA LYS A 39 -25.08 -22.65 -4.59
C LYS A 39 -23.68 -22.38 -4.03
N THR A 40 -23.16 -21.18 -4.26
CA THR A 40 -21.79 -20.84 -3.88
C THR A 40 -21.79 -20.52 -2.38
N ALA A 41 -20.96 -21.17 -1.57
CA ALA A 41 -20.84 -20.82 -0.15
C ALA A 41 -20.35 -19.36 -0.01
N SER A 42 -20.94 -18.60 0.91
CA SER A 42 -20.53 -17.22 1.21
C SER A 42 -19.19 -17.15 1.97
N SER A 43 -18.99 -18.07 2.92
CA SER A 43 -17.86 -18.10 3.83
C SER A 43 -16.85 -19.20 3.49
N GLU A 44 -15.63 -19.05 4.02
CA GLU A 44 -14.64 -20.10 4.03
C GLU A 44 -14.89 -21.06 5.19
N THR A 45 -14.45 -22.32 5.05
CA THR A 45 -14.72 -23.37 6.04
C THR A 45 -13.44 -24.15 6.36
N LEU A 46 -13.17 -24.34 7.66
CA LEU A 46 -12.23 -25.34 8.16
C LEU A 46 -13.01 -26.51 8.76
N THR A 47 -12.99 -27.65 8.08
CA THR A 47 -13.50 -28.92 8.62
C THR A 47 -12.38 -29.56 9.45
N LEU A 48 -12.64 -29.80 10.73
CA LEU A 48 -11.72 -30.44 11.68
C LEU A 48 -11.80 -31.97 11.60
N LYS A 49 -10.78 -32.66 12.14
CA LYS A 49 -10.71 -34.14 12.15
C LYS A 49 -11.81 -34.81 12.96
N ASN A 50 -12.33 -34.14 14.00
CA ASN A 50 -13.48 -34.58 14.77
C ASN A 50 -14.84 -34.36 14.05
N GLY A 51 -14.83 -33.86 12.81
CA GLY A 51 -16.01 -33.66 11.98
C GLY A 51 -16.66 -32.27 12.09
N GLN A 52 -16.21 -31.41 13.01
CA GLN A 52 -16.77 -30.07 13.17
C GLN A 52 -16.36 -29.12 12.04
N GLU A 53 -17.22 -28.16 11.72
CA GLU A 53 -16.97 -27.16 10.68
C GLU A 53 -16.98 -25.75 11.27
N LEU A 54 -15.85 -25.05 11.14
CA LEU A 54 -15.72 -23.64 11.52
C LEU A 54 -15.89 -22.77 10.28
N HIS A 55 -16.90 -21.90 10.30
CA HIS A 55 -17.21 -20.98 9.21
C HIS A 55 -16.64 -19.58 9.49
N GLY A 56 -16.14 -18.92 8.46
CA GLY A 56 -15.56 -17.59 8.60
C GLY A 56 -14.69 -17.17 7.43
N LEU A 57 -13.58 -16.49 7.74
CA LEU A 57 -12.59 -16.06 6.76
C LEU A 57 -11.19 -16.54 7.16
N ILE A 58 -10.55 -17.34 6.30
CA ILE A 58 -9.19 -17.84 6.57
C ILE A 58 -8.18 -16.77 6.14
N LEU A 59 -7.56 -16.14 7.13
CA LEU A 59 -6.64 -15.01 6.95
C LEU A 59 -5.27 -15.50 6.51
N GLY A 60 -4.86 -16.69 6.96
CA GLY A 60 -3.64 -17.34 6.51
C GLY A 60 -3.14 -18.36 7.52
N LYS A 61 -1.84 -18.34 7.76
CA LYS A 61 -1.21 -18.99 8.90
C LYS A 61 -0.52 -17.95 9.78
N ASN A 62 -0.52 -18.16 11.10
CA ASN A 62 0.31 -17.40 12.03
C ASN A 62 1.79 -17.84 11.93
N ARG A 63 2.71 -17.16 12.62
CA ARG A 63 4.16 -17.53 12.62
C ARG A 63 4.44 -18.94 13.17
N SER A 64 3.58 -19.46 14.03
CA SER A 64 3.64 -20.84 14.53
C SER A 64 3.09 -21.88 13.53
N GLY A 65 2.67 -21.45 12.33
CA GLY A 65 2.17 -22.31 11.26
C GLY A 65 0.72 -22.77 11.42
N GLN A 66 0.01 -22.32 12.46
CA GLN A 66 -1.40 -22.60 12.68
C GLN A 66 -2.27 -21.79 11.73
N TYR A 67 -3.40 -22.33 11.29
CA TYR A 67 -4.37 -21.58 10.50
C TYR A 67 -5.11 -20.56 11.37
N CYS A 68 -5.11 -19.31 10.94
CA CYS A 68 -5.84 -18.25 11.63
C CYS A 68 -7.16 -17.98 10.90
N LEU A 69 -8.29 -18.14 11.60
CA LEU A 69 -9.66 -18.00 11.09
C LEU A 69 -10.37 -16.86 11.82
N LEU A 70 -10.93 -15.92 11.07
CA LEU A 70 -11.86 -14.91 11.59
C LEU A 70 -13.27 -15.49 11.67
N VAL A 71 -13.87 -15.48 12.85
CA VAL A 71 -15.21 -16.03 13.11
C VAL A 71 -16.08 -14.97 13.79
N GLN A 72 -17.37 -14.85 13.42
CA GLN A 72 -18.28 -13.97 14.18
C GLN A 72 -18.60 -14.55 15.56
N LYS A 73 -18.51 -13.72 16.61
CA LYS A 73 -18.86 -14.13 18.00
C LYS A 73 -20.35 -14.55 18.11
N SER A 74 -21.24 -13.89 17.37
CA SER A 74 -22.67 -14.19 17.25
C SER A 74 -22.94 -15.58 16.64
N TRP A 75 -22.33 -15.87 15.49
CA TRP A 75 -22.46 -17.18 14.83
C TRP A 75 -21.93 -18.30 15.71
N LEU A 76 -20.77 -18.12 16.34
CA LEU A 76 -20.15 -19.14 17.18
C LEU A 76 -21.01 -19.48 18.40
N LYS A 77 -21.58 -18.46 19.07
CA LYS A 77 -22.54 -18.66 20.19
C LYS A 77 -23.77 -19.45 19.78
N LYS A 78 -24.28 -19.23 18.56
CA LYS A 78 -25.51 -19.87 18.05
C LYS A 78 -25.27 -21.30 17.54
N SER A 79 -24.14 -21.53 16.87
CA SER A 79 -23.88 -22.78 16.13
C SER A 79 -23.00 -23.77 16.90
N LEU A 80 -22.12 -23.31 17.79
CA LEU A 80 -21.16 -24.13 18.55
C LEU A 80 -21.05 -23.65 20.01
N PRO A 81 -22.16 -23.57 20.78
CA PRO A 81 -22.19 -22.91 22.11
C PRO A 81 -21.17 -23.47 23.11
N GLU A 82 -20.99 -24.79 23.18
CA GLU A 82 -20.03 -25.45 24.07
C GLU A 82 -18.57 -25.04 23.77
N GLN A 83 -18.26 -24.76 22.50
CA GLN A 83 -16.92 -24.32 22.08
C GLN A 83 -16.75 -22.82 22.18
N ALA A 84 -17.85 -22.07 21.98
CA ALA A 84 -17.87 -20.62 22.05
C ALA A 84 -17.28 -20.14 23.39
N GLU A 85 -17.73 -20.71 24.52
CA GLU A 85 -17.22 -20.33 25.84
C GLU A 85 -15.71 -20.56 25.97
N LYS A 86 -15.22 -21.77 25.65
CA LYS A 86 -13.79 -22.08 25.70
C LYS A 86 -12.97 -21.12 24.82
N LEU A 87 -13.41 -20.90 23.59
CA LEU A 87 -12.71 -20.04 22.62
C LEU A 87 -12.75 -18.56 23.03
N PHE A 88 -13.81 -18.11 23.72
CA PHE A 88 -13.86 -16.74 24.28
C PHE A 88 -12.90 -16.56 25.46
N GLN A 89 -12.75 -17.57 26.33
CA GLN A 89 -11.75 -17.52 27.41
C GLN A 89 -10.32 -17.53 26.86
N GLU A 90 -10.03 -18.36 25.85
CA GLU A 90 -8.73 -18.39 25.16
C GLU A 90 -8.41 -17.06 24.44
N GLU A 91 -9.39 -16.44 23.76
CA GLU A 91 -9.26 -15.10 23.19
C GLU A 91 -9.03 -14.03 24.27
N ALA A 92 -9.84 -14.01 25.33
CA ALA A 92 -9.75 -12.97 26.36
C ALA A 92 -8.35 -12.92 27.00
N ALA A 93 -7.78 -14.08 27.33
CA ALA A 93 -6.41 -14.18 27.84
C ALA A 93 -5.35 -13.71 26.81
N ARG A 94 -5.57 -13.95 25.51
CA ARG A 94 -4.67 -13.50 24.43
C ARG A 94 -4.78 -12.00 24.18
N VAL A 95 -5.99 -11.45 24.15
CA VAL A 95 -6.29 -10.01 23.99
C VAL A 95 -5.69 -9.21 25.15
N GLU A 96 -5.89 -9.66 26.39
CA GLU A 96 -5.31 -9.02 27.58
C GLU A 96 -3.77 -8.99 27.49
N LYS A 97 -3.14 -10.13 27.16
CA LYS A 97 -1.69 -10.21 26.97
C LYS A 97 -1.19 -9.33 25.82
N ALA A 98 -1.94 -9.24 24.72
CA ALA A 98 -1.61 -8.37 23.58
C ALA A 98 -1.71 -6.89 23.97
N ALA A 99 -2.76 -6.49 24.68
CA ALA A 99 -2.95 -5.14 25.20
C ALA A 99 -1.84 -4.74 26.18
N GLN A 100 -1.51 -5.57 27.17
CA GLN A 100 -0.40 -5.34 28.09
C GLN A 100 0.95 -5.20 27.37
N THR A 101 1.19 -6.03 26.35
CA THR A 101 2.42 -5.96 25.54
C THR A 101 2.50 -4.65 24.76
N LEU A 102 1.42 -4.26 24.06
CA LEU A 102 1.39 -3.01 23.31
C LEU A 102 1.43 -1.78 24.23
N GLU A 103 0.80 -1.84 25.40
CA GLU A 103 0.84 -0.76 26.38
C GLU A 103 2.28 -0.45 26.83
N LYS A 104 3.05 -1.49 27.15
CA LYS A 104 4.47 -1.36 27.48
C LYS A 104 5.27 -0.76 26.32
N LEU A 105 5.05 -1.24 25.09
CA LEU A 105 5.73 -0.74 23.90
C LEU A 105 5.38 0.73 23.59
N LEU A 106 4.15 1.15 23.89
CA LEU A 106 3.71 2.54 23.83
C LEU A 106 4.39 3.42 24.87
N ASP A 107 4.53 2.95 26.12
CA ASP A 107 5.28 3.68 27.16
C ASP A 107 6.76 3.86 26.80
N GLU A 108 7.39 2.83 26.26
CA GLU A 108 8.77 2.91 25.75
C GLU A 108 8.88 3.94 24.62
N TRP A 109 7.92 3.99 23.69
CA TRP A 109 7.91 4.94 22.58
C TRP A 109 7.56 6.38 23.00
N ILE A 110 6.72 6.56 24.01
CA ILE A 110 6.44 7.87 24.63
C ILE A 110 7.73 8.43 25.23
N GLN A 111 8.43 7.63 26.07
CA GLN A 111 9.69 8.05 26.69
C GLN A 111 10.82 8.29 25.68
N GLU A 112 10.89 7.49 24.61
CA GLU A 112 11.81 7.72 23.49
C GLU A 112 11.50 9.06 22.79
N SER A 113 10.23 9.31 22.47
CA SER A 113 9.78 10.55 21.82
C SER A 113 10.09 11.80 22.66
N GLU A 114 9.88 11.73 23.98
CA GLU A 114 10.22 12.80 24.92
C GLU A 114 11.74 13.07 24.96
N LYS A 115 12.57 12.00 25.01
CA LYS A 115 14.04 12.12 24.99
C LYS A 115 14.58 12.64 23.65
N GLU A 116 13.92 12.32 22.55
CA GLU A 116 14.23 12.87 21.21
C GLU A 116 13.80 14.34 21.04
N GLY A 117 13.06 14.91 21.99
CA GLY A 117 12.55 16.28 21.89
C GLY A 117 11.41 16.43 20.87
N LYS A 118 10.62 15.38 20.64
CA LYS A 118 9.46 15.42 19.75
C LYS A 118 8.41 16.44 20.25
N PRO A 119 7.60 17.03 19.35
CA PRO A 119 6.56 17.98 19.74
C PRO A 119 5.58 17.40 20.76
N SER A 120 5.11 18.22 21.70
CA SER A 120 4.15 17.77 22.73
C SER A 120 2.80 17.29 22.15
N SER A 121 2.43 17.73 20.94
CA SER A 121 1.28 17.20 20.19
C SER A 121 1.47 15.74 19.76
N TRP A 122 2.69 15.34 19.41
CA TRP A 122 3.02 13.96 19.07
C TRP A 122 2.95 13.06 20.31
N VAL A 123 3.57 13.49 21.41
CA VAL A 123 3.51 12.76 22.70
C VAL A 123 2.06 12.57 23.16
N LYS A 124 1.22 13.61 23.05
CA LYS A 124 -0.24 13.50 23.31
C LYS A 124 -0.94 12.49 22.39
N THR A 125 -0.59 12.43 21.11
CA THR A 125 -1.16 11.46 20.15
C THR A 125 -0.87 10.01 20.60
N LEU A 126 0.34 9.73 21.10
CA LEU A 126 0.69 8.42 21.65
C LEU A 126 -0.03 8.11 22.98
N GLN A 127 -0.20 9.12 23.84
CA GLN A 127 -0.97 8.99 25.09
C GLN A 127 -2.47 8.74 24.83
N GLU A 128 -3.04 9.37 23.80
CA GLU A 128 -4.41 9.13 23.34
C GLU A 128 -4.58 7.71 22.80
N GLU A 129 -3.64 7.21 22.01
CA GLU A 129 -3.67 5.82 21.52
C GLU A 129 -3.54 4.79 22.67
N LYS A 130 -2.68 5.07 23.67
CA LYS A 130 -2.61 4.27 24.91
C LYS A 130 -3.95 4.27 25.67
N LYS A 131 -4.62 5.43 25.76
CA LYS A 131 -5.95 5.55 26.38
C LYS A 131 -7.01 4.78 25.59
N ASN A 132 -6.99 4.86 24.26
CA ASN A 132 -7.91 4.14 23.38
C ASN A 132 -7.79 2.63 23.59
N LEU A 133 -6.56 2.10 23.61
CA LEU A 133 -6.25 0.70 23.91
C LEU A 133 -6.87 0.24 25.24
N ARG A 134 -6.61 0.97 26.34
CA ARG A 134 -7.16 0.69 27.67
C ARG A 134 -8.69 0.81 27.77
N SER A 135 -9.30 1.65 26.94
CA SER A 135 -10.75 1.88 26.96
C SER A 135 -11.57 0.83 26.19
N ARG A 136 -10.92 -0.14 25.55
CA ARG A 136 -11.62 -1.14 24.74
C ARG A 136 -12.41 -2.12 25.59
N ASN A 137 -13.56 -2.52 25.03
CA ASN A 137 -14.43 -3.52 25.60
C ASN A 137 -14.52 -4.72 24.64
N PRO A 138 -13.92 -5.88 24.98
CA PRO A 138 -13.99 -7.10 24.15
C PRO A 138 -15.41 -7.60 23.87
N ALA A 139 -16.41 -7.18 24.65
CA ALA A 139 -17.81 -7.50 24.40
C ALA A 139 -18.43 -6.72 23.21
N GLN A 140 -17.79 -5.63 22.75
CA GLN A 140 -18.24 -4.84 21.59
C GLN A 140 -17.63 -5.30 20.25
N GLU A 141 -16.62 -6.17 20.29
CA GLU A 141 -15.98 -6.74 19.10
C GLU A 141 -16.92 -7.73 18.39
N GLN A 142 -17.02 -7.63 17.06
CA GLN A 142 -17.85 -8.52 16.25
C GLN A 142 -17.21 -9.90 16.06
N PHE A 143 -15.87 -9.96 16.07
CA PHE A 143 -15.12 -11.13 15.63
C PHE A 143 -14.22 -11.74 16.70
N LEU A 144 -13.89 -12.99 16.47
CA LEU A 144 -12.96 -13.83 17.20
C LEU A 144 -11.87 -14.31 16.23
N LEU A 145 -10.65 -14.48 16.71
CA LEU A 145 -9.56 -15.11 15.95
C LEU A 145 -9.21 -16.48 16.52
N VAL A 146 -9.52 -17.51 15.74
CA VAL A 146 -9.32 -18.90 16.13
C VAL A 146 -8.07 -19.45 15.43
N ASP A 147 -7.07 -19.86 16.23
CA ASP A 147 -5.84 -20.47 15.74
C ASP A 147 -5.94 -22.01 15.80
N ILE A 148 -6.03 -22.66 14.64
CA ILE A 148 -6.18 -24.11 14.50
C ILE A 148 -4.86 -24.75 14.04
N LYS A 149 -4.39 -25.77 14.77
CA LYS A 149 -3.17 -26.51 14.37
C LYS A 149 -3.40 -27.24 13.03
N PRO A 150 -2.41 -27.29 12.12
CA PRO A 150 -2.58 -28.00 10.86
C PRO A 150 -2.82 -29.50 11.03
N SER A 151 -2.37 -30.09 12.15
CA SER A 151 -2.64 -31.46 12.55
C SER A 151 -4.12 -31.78 12.73
N ASP A 152 -4.94 -30.77 13.03
CA ASP A 152 -6.32 -30.94 13.50
C ASP A 152 -7.33 -30.66 12.37
N VAL A 153 -6.87 -30.08 11.25
CA VAL A 153 -7.65 -29.81 10.04
C VAL A 153 -7.76 -31.08 9.18
N LYS A 154 -9.00 -31.42 8.80
CA LYS A 154 -9.32 -32.48 7.84
C LYS A 154 -9.46 -31.91 6.42
N LYS A 155 -10.08 -30.76 6.28
CA LYS A 155 -10.33 -30.11 4.98
C LYS A 155 -10.37 -28.59 5.13
N LYS A 156 -9.89 -27.90 4.10
CA LYS A 156 -10.00 -26.45 3.92
C LYS A 156 -10.84 -26.16 2.68
N THR A 157 -11.84 -25.30 2.80
CA THR A 157 -12.63 -24.79 1.67
C THR A 157 -12.48 -23.27 1.62
N GLN A 158 -12.08 -22.73 0.46
CA GLN A 158 -11.94 -21.28 0.24
C GLN A 158 -12.90 -20.80 -0.83
N VAL A 159 -13.27 -19.53 -0.75
CA VAL A 159 -14.11 -18.84 -1.74
C VAL A 159 -13.24 -17.96 -2.66
N THR A 160 -13.81 -17.49 -3.78
CA THR A 160 -13.11 -16.58 -4.68
C THR A 160 -12.92 -15.19 -4.05
N PRO A 161 -11.97 -14.36 -4.51
CA PRO A 161 -11.76 -13.01 -3.98
C PRO A 161 -13.02 -12.13 -4.01
N ALA A 162 -13.87 -12.28 -5.04
CA ALA A 162 -15.13 -11.55 -5.14
C ALA A 162 -16.16 -11.98 -4.07
N VAL A 163 -16.27 -13.29 -3.81
CA VAL A 163 -17.17 -13.80 -2.74
C VAL A 163 -16.61 -13.46 -1.35
N ARG A 164 -15.29 -13.47 -1.18
CA ARG A 164 -14.62 -12.98 0.04
C ARG A 164 -14.90 -11.49 0.29
N HIS A 165 -14.92 -10.67 -0.75
CA HIS A 165 -15.29 -9.26 -0.63
C HIS A 165 -16.76 -9.10 -0.25
N LEU A 166 -17.67 -9.84 -0.91
CA LEU A 166 -19.09 -9.91 -0.56
C LEU A 166 -19.33 -10.29 0.91
N LEU A 167 -18.60 -11.30 1.42
CA LEU A 167 -18.64 -11.71 2.84
C LEU A 167 -18.26 -10.55 3.77
N LEU A 168 -17.17 -9.84 3.46
CA LEU A 168 -16.70 -8.70 4.26
C LEU A 168 -17.70 -7.53 4.25
N VAL A 169 -18.37 -7.27 3.11
CA VAL A 169 -19.45 -6.26 3.04
C VAL A 169 -20.66 -6.72 3.85
N ALA A 170 -21.14 -7.96 3.67
CA ALA A 170 -22.25 -8.51 4.45
C ALA A 170 -22.00 -8.42 5.97
N TRP A 171 -20.77 -8.71 6.41
CA TRP A 171 -20.33 -8.53 7.79
C TRP A 171 -20.31 -7.06 8.24
N GLN A 172 -19.92 -6.13 7.37
CA GLN A 172 -19.94 -4.69 7.66
C GLN A 172 -21.38 -4.20 7.87
N GLU A 173 -22.29 -4.60 6.98
CA GLU A 173 -23.72 -4.23 7.00
C GLU A 173 -24.54 -5.05 8.01
N ARG A 174 -23.91 -5.99 8.73
CA ARG A 174 -24.52 -6.81 9.79
C ARG A 174 -25.74 -7.62 9.32
N LEU A 175 -25.69 -8.16 8.10
CA LEU A 175 -26.71 -9.11 7.63
C LEU A 175 -26.78 -10.34 8.56
N GLU A 176 -27.91 -11.03 8.58
CA GLU A 176 -28.09 -12.18 9.46
C GLU A 176 -27.63 -13.52 8.84
N ASN A 177 -27.14 -14.41 9.72
CA ASN A 177 -26.77 -15.80 9.43
C ASN A 177 -25.83 -15.95 8.21
N ILE A 178 -24.89 -15.01 8.05
CA ILE A 178 -24.07 -14.85 6.85
C ILE A 178 -23.27 -16.11 6.51
N GLU A 179 -22.75 -16.78 7.54
CA GLU A 179 -21.86 -17.94 7.49
C GLU A 179 -22.51 -19.22 6.95
N THR A 180 -23.84 -19.30 6.94
CA THR A 180 -24.59 -20.48 6.46
C THR A 180 -25.38 -20.23 5.18
N ARG A 181 -25.40 -18.98 4.68
CA ARG A 181 -26.08 -18.58 3.45
C ARG A 181 -25.21 -18.75 2.21
N SER A 182 -25.84 -18.73 1.05
CA SER A 182 -25.13 -18.69 -0.23
C SER A 182 -24.74 -17.27 -0.63
N ALA A 183 -23.69 -17.14 -1.44
CA ALA A 183 -23.26 -15.88 -2.01
C ALA A 183 -24.37 -15.23 -2.86
N GLU A 184 -25.20 -16.04 -3.53
CA GLU A 184 -26.33 -15.55 -4.31
C GLU A 184 -27.40 -14.89 -3.42
N GLU A 185 -27.65 -15.41 -2.22
CA GLU A 185 -28.58 -14.83 -1.23
C GLU A 185 -28.03 -13.55 -0.61
N LEU A 186 -26.75 -13.49 -0.21
CA LEU A 186 -26.17 -12.25 0.33
C LEU A 186 -26.13 -11.12 -0.72
N LEU A 187 -25.92 -11.46 -1.99
CA LEU A 187 -25.97 -10.49 -3.08
C LEU A 187 -27.38 -9.94 -3.32
N ALA A 188 -28.43 -10.71 -3.00
CA ALA A 188 -29.81 -10.23 -3.08
C ALA A 188 -30.09 -9.17 -2.01
N ASP A 189 -29.81 -9.46 -0.74
CA ASP A 189 -30.02 -8.54 0.39
C ASP A 189 -29.28 -7.22 0.21
N LEU A 190 -28.01 -7.25 -0.24
CA LEU A 190 -27.25 -6.03 -0.48
C LEU A 190 -27.84 -5.21 -1.63
N LYS A 191 -28.34 -5.85 -2.70
CA LYS A 191 -29.04 -5.15 -3.80
C LYS A 191 -30.36 -4.54 -3.36
N GLU A 192 -31.13 -5.23 -2.52
CA GLU A 192 -32.36 -4.69 -1.92
C GLU A 192 -32.05 -3.47 -1.05
N SER A 193 -30.95 -3.53 -0.30
CA SER A 193 -30.36 -2.42 0.47
C SER A 193 -29.72 -1.32 -0.40
N LYS A 194 -29.70 -1.46 -1.73
CA LYS A 194 -29.06 -0.57 -2.72
C LYS A 194 -27.54 -0.41 -2.57
N ILE A 195 -26.87 -1.41 -2.00
CA ILE A 195 -25.43 -1.43 -1.76
C ILE A 195 -24.72 -2.14 -2.91
N ASP A 196 -23.85 -1.40 -3.61
CA ASP A 196 -22.97 -1.98 -4.65
C ASP A 196 -21.70 -2.52 -4.00
N PHE A 197 -21.77 -3.78 -3.55
CA PHE A 197 -20.69 -4.43 -2.82
C PHE A 197 -19.34 -4.37 -3.53
N ALA A 198 -19.30 -4.25 -4.87
CA ALA A 198 -18.04 -4.20 -5.64
C ALA A 198 -17.33 -2.84 -5.57
N LYS A 199 -18.02 -1.80 -5.08
CA LYS A 199 -17.46 -0.45 -4.83
C LYS A 199 -17.20 -0.17 -3.35
N GLU A 200 -17.68 -1.03 -2.46
CA GLU A 200 -17.59 -0.79 -1.02
C GLU A 200 -16.17 -0.91 -0.48
N LYS A 201 -15.80 0.00 0.43
CA LYS A 201 -14.51 -0.05 1.13
C LYS A 201 -14.72 -0.69 2.49
N ILE A 202 -14.11 -1.85 2.72
CA ILE A 202 -14.21 -2.62 3.97
C ILE A 202 -13.62 -1.82 5.15
N ARG A 203 -14.42 -1.58 6.19
CA ARG A 203 -14.06 -0.86 7.42
C ARG A 203 -14.40 -1.69 8.67
N LEU A 204 -13.79 -2.87 8.77
CA LEU A 204 -14.02 -3.79 9.88
C LEU A 204 -13.01 -3.63 11.03
N THR A 205 -11.93 -2.86 10.87
CA THR A 205 -10.82 -2.77 11.85
C THR A 205 -11.31 -2.53 13.27
N GLU A 206 -12.20 -1.57 13.51
CA GLU A 206 -12.70 -1.28 14.86
C GLU A 206 -13.56 -2.38 15.50
N ARG A 207 -13.99 -3.36 14.70
CA ARG A 207 -14.79 -4.51 15.17
C ARG A 207 -13.94 -5.77 15.38
N MET A 208 -12.63 -5.71 15.06
CA MET A 208 -11.66 -6.79 15.26
C MET A 208 -11.13 -6.80 16.70
N PRO A 209 -10.75 -7.98 17.23
CA PRO A 209 -10.00 -8.07 18.48
C PRO A 209 -8.63 -7.39 18.39
N SER A 210 -8.04 -7.07 19.54
CA SER A 210 -6.67 -6.58 19.65
C SER A 210 -5.65 -7.64 19.21
N MET A 211 -4.77 -7.27 18.29
CA MET A 211 -3.77 -8.18 17.72
C MET A 211 -2.47 -8.18 18.52
N PRO A 212 -1.83 -9.35 18.74
CA PRO A 212 -0.50 -9.39 19.33
C PRO A 212 0.55 -8.79 18.38
N VAL A 213 1.50 -8.05 18.97
CA VAL A 213 2.75 -7.69 18.31
C VAL A 213 3.67 -8.90 18.36
N GLU A 214 3.92 -9.55 17.22
CA GLU A 214 4.60 -10.85 17.20
C GLU A 214 6.13 -10.77 17.25
N THR A 215 6.74 -9.68 16.75
CA THR A 215 8.20 -9.47 16.77
C THR A 215 8.56 -7.99 16.87
N GLY A 216 9.82 -7.71 17.22
CA GLY A 216 10.36 -6.33 17.19
C GLY A 216 10.28 -5.67 15.81
N GLN A 217 10.38 -6.44 14.71
CA GLN A 217 10.18 -5.90 13.36
C GLN A 217 8.71 -5.55 13.10
N ASP A 218 7.74 -6.35 13.58
CA ASP A 218 6.31 -5.99 13.52
C ASP A 218 6.06 -4.68 14.28
N TRP A 219 6.65 -4.51 15.47
CA TRP A 219 6.55 -3.26 16.23
C TRP A 219 7.13 -2.06 15.48
N LEU A 220 8.37 -2.16 14.97
CA LEU A 220 9.02 -1.08 14.21
C LEU A 220 8.21 -0.71 12.95
N THR A 221 7.56 -1.69 12.32
CA THR A 221 6.69 -1.47 11.16
C THR A 221 5.41 -0.74 11.53
N ARG A 222 4.76 -1.12 12.66
CA ARG A 222 3.60 -0.39 13.22
C ARG A 222 3.99 1.04 13.58
N LYS A 223 5.12 1.26 14.25
CA LYS A 223 5.67 2.61 14.54
C LYS A 223 5.85 3.44 13.27
N ALA A 224 6.48 2.87 12.25
CA ALA A 224 6.77 3.57 10.99
C ALA A 224 5.50 3.96 10.23
N LEU A 225 4.53 3.04 10.07
CA LEU A 225 3.27 3.31 9.38
C LEU A 225 2.38 4.30 10.15
N PHE A 226 2.35 4.20 11.48
CA PHE A 226 1.58 5.12 12.32
C PHE A 226 2.17 6.54 12.31
N ALA A 227 3.50 6.69 12.46
CA ALA A 227 4.17 7.98 12.34
C ALA A 227 3.97 8.59 10.94
N GLN A 228 4.18 7.81 9.87
CA GLN A 228 3.99 8.24 8.48
C GLN A 228 2.57 8.77 8.20
N ALA A 229 1.55 8.21 8.86
CA ALA A 229 0.15 8.64 8.71
C ALA A 229 -0.22 9.87 9.57
N ARG A 230 0.56 10.22 10.60
CA ARG A 230 0.23 11.26 11.58
C ARG A 230 1.14 12.49 11.48
N GLU A 231 2.45 12.29 11.41
CA GLU A 231 3.45 13.37 11.26
C GLU A 231 3.79 13.65 9.78
N GLY A 232 3.35 12.78 8.86
CA GLY A 232 4.00 12.63 7.57
C GLY A 232 5.34 11.89 7.72
N GLY A 233 6.18 11.92 6.68
CA GLY A 233 7.47 11.24 6.73
C GLY A 233 8.31 11.47 5.49
N LEU A 234 9.46 10.82 5.42
CA LEU A 234 10.38 10.97 4.29
C LEU A 234 9.83 10.21 3.07
N HIS A 235 9.39 10.95 2.06
CA HIS A 235 9.15 10.43 0.72
C HIS A 235 10.33 10.82 -0.17
N LEU A 236 11.02 9.83 -0.73
CA LEU A 236 12.06 10.01 -1.75
C LEU A 236 11.50 9.65 -3.12
N GLN A 237 11.90 10.40 -4.14
CA GLN A 237 11.50 10.22 -5.53
C GLN A 237 12.72 10.31 -6.44
N GLY A 238 12.79 9.52 -7.52
CA GLY A 238 13.90 9.62 -8.46
C GLY A 238 13.98 8.50 -9.49
N THR A 239 15.19 8.26 -10.01
CA THR A 239 15.50 7.32 -11.10
C THR A 239 16.95 6.87 -10.96
N GLY A 240 17.27 5.63 -11.32
CA GLY A 240 18.61 5.06 -11.13
C GLY A 240 19.12 5.19 -9.70
N ASP A 241 20.30 5.79 -9.53
CA ASP A 241 20.91 6.12 -8.23
C ASP A 241 20.45 7.43 -7.61
N PHE A 242 19.78 8.29 -8.38
CA PHE A 242 19.35 9.60 -7.94
C PHE A 242 18.04 9.51 -7.13
N LEU A 243 18.05 10.13 -5.95
CA LEU A 243 16.89 10.29 -5.08
C LEU A 243 16.87 11.72 -4.53
N THR A 244 15.70 12.36 -4.62
CA THR A 244 15.40 13.65 -3.99
C THR A 244 14.17 13.54 -3.09
N GLN A 245 13.97 14.50 -2.19
CA GLN A 245 12.78 14.52 -1.34
C GLN A 245 11.54 14.95 -2.14
N GLY A 246 10.56 14.05 -2.26
CA GLY A 246 9.28 14.31 -2.90
C GLY A 246 8.48 15.41 -2.19
N GLY A 247 7.72 16.18 -2.97
CA GLY A 247 6.82 17.21 -2.45
C GLY A 247 7.42 18.61 -2.21
N LYS A 248 8.75 18.79 -2.29
CA LYS A 248 9.38 20.12 -2.30
C LYS A 248 9.06 20.85 -3.62
N LYS A 249 8.14 21.83 -3.58
CA LYS A 249 7.68 22.58 -4.76
C LYS A 249 8.81 23.13 -5.63
N ASP A 250 9.91 23.52 -4.99
CA ASP A 250 11.05 24.18 -5.62
C ASP A 250 12.27 23.23 -5.67
N VAL A 251 12.13 22.09 -6.36
CA VAL A 251 13.31 21.45 -6.96
C VAL A 251 13.70 22.29 -8.16
N ASN A 252 14.41 23.39 -7.89
CA ASN A 252 15.03 24.21 -8.92
C ASN A 252 16.04 23.32 -9.66
N LEU A 253 15.69 22.88 -10.87
CA LEU A 253 16.59 22.04 -11.65
C LEU A 253 17.94 22.73 -11.86
N MET A 254 18.03 24.06 -11.94
CA MET A 254 19.32 24.75 -12.07
C MET A 254 20.17 24.69 -10.80
N GLU A 255 19.58 24.67 -9.60
CA GLU A 255 20.33 24.35 -8.38
C GLU A 255 20.72 22.87 -8.33
N LEU A 256 19.91 21.98 -8.88
CA LEU A 256 20.27 20.57 -9.05
C LEU A 256 21.42 20.39 -10.07
N PHE A 257 21.38 21.11 -11.20
CA PHE A 257 22.41 21.15 -12.25
C PHE A 257 23.73 21.81 -11.77
N GLN A 258 23.67 22.65 -10.73
CA GLN A 258 24.85 23.31 -10.13
C GLN A 258 25.40 22.53 -8.93
N GLY A 259 24.53 21.94 -8.09
CA GLY A 259 24.89 21.19 -6.88
C GLY A 259 25.26 19.73 -7.14
N ALA A 260 24.65 19.09 -8.14
CA ALA A 260 25.10 17.79 -8.63
C ALA A 260 26.20 18.01 -9.68
N GLY A 261 27.42 17.53 -9.41
CA GLY A 261 28.52 17.60 -10.37
C GLY A 261 28.16 16.96 -11.71
N LYS A 262 28.75 17.43 -12.81
CA LYS A 262 28.43 17.03 -14.20
C LYS A 262 28.34 15.50 -14.43
N SER A 263 29.07 14.71 -13.65
CA SER A 263 29.00 13.24 -13.66
C SER A 263 27.66 12.70 -13.16
N ALA A 264 27.16 13.15 -12.01
CA ALA A 264 25.89 12.70 -11.45
C ALA A 264 24.71 13.02 -12.37
N LEU A 265 24.77 14.16 -13.07
CA LEU A 265 23.80 14.51 -14.10
C LEU A 265 23.90 13.58 -15.32
N ALA A 266 25.11 13.31 -15.81
CA ALA A 266 25.32 12.40 -16.94
C ALA A 266 24.84 10.97 -16.62
N ASP A 267 24.98 10.53 -15.37
CA ASP A 267 24.45 9.24 -14.93
C ASP A 267 22.92 9.24 -14.84
N VAL A 268 22.28 10.31 -14.32
CA VAL A 268 20.81 10.47 -14.39
C VAL A 268 20.31 10.42 -15.84
N PHE A 269 21.02 11.04 -16.80
CA PHE A 269 20.66 10.95 -18.21
C PHE A 269 20.75 9.51 -18.76
N LYS A 270 21.78 8.74 -18.44
CA LYS A 270 21.90 7.31 -18.83
C LYS A 270 20.78 6.44 -18.25
N GLU A 271 20.45 6.66 -16.97
CA GLU A 271 19.35 5.96 -16.28
C GLU A 271 17.98 6.27 -16.89
N LEU A 272 17.85 7.47 -17.48
CA LEU A 272 16.69 7.88 -18.26
C LEU A 272 16.75 7.45 -19.74
N GLY A 273 17.76 6.68 -20.14
CA GLY A 273 17.92 6.15 -21.51
C GLY A 273 18.60 7.10 -22.50
N ILE A 274 19.22 8.19 -22.04
CA ILE A 274 19.89 9.20 -22.86
C ILE A 274 21.42 9.00 -22.80
N GLY A 275 22.05 8.77 -23.95
CA GLY A 275 23.51 8.81 -24.07
C GLY A 275 24.28 7.61 -23.47
N GLY A 276 23.59 6.52 -23.13
CA GLY A 276 24.22 5.28 -22.68
C GLY A 276 23.23 4.25 -22.15
N GLN A 277 23.76 3.12 -21.67
CA GLN A 277 22.98 2.14 -20.91
C GLN A 277 22.93 2.53 -19.44
N ALA A 278 21.79 2.27 -18.80
CA ALA A 278 21.62 2.38 -17.35
C ALA A 278 22.55 1.41 -16.59
N LYS A 279 22.88 1.74 -15.35
CA LYS A 279 23.75 0.96 -14.46
C LYS A 279 23.03 -0.29 -14.01
N GLN A 280 23.63 -1.46 -14.28
CA GLN A 280 23.01 -2.76 -13.96
C GLN A 280 22.78 -3.03 -12.46
N ASN A 281 23.41 -2.25 -11.57
CA ASN A 281 23.27 -2.39 -10.12
C ASN A 281 23.23 -1.00 -9.44
N PRO A 282 22.05 -0.35 -9.34
CA PRO A 282 21.93 0.94 -8.67
C PRO A 282 21.95 0.77 -7.14
N THR A 283 22.81 1.54 -6.49
CA THR A 283 23.08 1.64 -5.06
C THR A 283 22.14 2.57 -4.29
N TRP A 284 21.07 3.09 -4.91
CA TRP A 284 20.08 4.01 -4.34
C TRP A 284 19.60 3.68 -2.91
N HIS A 285 19.53 2.39 -2.55
CA HIS A 285 19.19 1.93 -1.20
C HIS A 285 20.10 2.52 -0.11
N GLN A 286 21.39 2.71 -0.41
CA GLN A 286 22.36 3.34 0.49
C GLN A 286 22.06 4.83 0.67
N THR A 287 21.73 5.53 -0.42
CA THR A 287 21.27 6.93 -0.40
C THR A 287 20.00 7.08 0.44
N ALA A 288 19.03 6.17 0.26
CA ALA A 288 17.80 6.16 1.04
C ALA A 288 18.06 5.92 2.54
N ALA A 289 18.93 4.97 2.89
CA ALA A 289 19.29 4.67 4.28
C ALA A 289 20.00 5.86 4.96
N ARG A 290 20.91 6.53 4.25
CA ARG A 290 21.58 7.76 4.72
C ARG A 290 20.55 8.87 4.98
N LEU A 291 19.73 9.21 3.99
CA LEU A 291 18.72 10.28 4.09
C LEU A 291 17.68 9.99 5.20
N ALA A 292 17.26 8.73 5.36
CA ALA A 292 16.34 8.32 6.44
C ALA A 292 16.98 8.45 7.83
N SER A 293 18.28 8.21 7.94
CA SER A 293 19.05 8.38 9.19
C SER A 293 19.25 9.85 9.54
N GLU A 294 19.61 10.68 8.55
CA GLU A 294 19.72 12.15 8.69
C GLU A 294 18.38 12.79 9.10
N ALA A 295 17.28 12.35 8.49
CA ALA A 295 15.93 12.80 8.81
C ALA A 295 15.36 12.21 10.13
N LYS A 296 16.08 11.29 10.79
CA LYS A 296 15.67 10.59 12.02
C LYS A 296 14.28 9.95 11.96
N VAL A 297 13.85 9.47 10.79
CA VAL A 297 12.52 8.86 10.61
C VAL A 297 12.52 7.38 11.01
N HIS A 298 11.33 6.84 11.35
CA HIS A 298 11.12 5.41 11.60
C HIS A 298 10.96 4.60 10.29
N GLY A 299 10.51 5.24 9.21
CA GLY A 299 10.39 4.63 7.88
C GLY A 299 10.53 5.67 6.77
N VAL A 300 10.76 5.18 5.55
CA VAL A 300 10.95 6.00 4.35
C VAL A 300 10.19 5.37 3.18
N ARG A 301 9.41 6.18 2.47
CA ARG A 301 8.83 5.80 1.17
C ARG A 301 9.81 6.17 0.07
N VAL A 302 10.03 5.29 -0.90
CA VAL A 302 10.91 5.53 -2.04
C VAL A 302 10.17 5.14 -3.32
N THR A 303 9.91 6.11 -4.19
CA THR A 303 9.29 5.89 -5.50
C THR A 303 10.29 6.15 -6.61
N ARG A 304 10.62 5.12 -7.38
CA ARG A 304 11.58 5.17 -8.48
C ARG A 304 10.88 4.98 -9.81
N MET A 305 11.29 5.74 -10.80
CA MET A 305 10.80 5.65 -12.17
C MET A 305 11.92 5.14 -13.09
N THR A 306 11.56 4.21 -13.98
CA THR A 306 12.43 3.63 -14.99
C THR A 306 11.75 3.74 -16.36
N PRO A 307 12.29 4.52 -17.31
CA PRO A 307 11.75 4.57 -18.67
C PRO A 307 12.26 3.39 -19.50
N ASP A 308 11.37 2.76 -20.24
CA ASP A 308 11.67 1.81 -21.32
C ASP A 308 11.29 2.50 -22.65
N LEU A 309 12.21 3.33 -23.14
CA LEU A 309 11.99 4.11 -24.36
C LEU A 309 11.80 3.21 -25.59
N ALA A 310 12.49 2.08 -25.65
CA ALA A 310 12.41 1.12 -26.76
C ALA A 310 11.06 0.38 -26.79
N GLY A 311 10.58 -0.10 -25.64
CA GLY A 311 9.26 -0.70 -25.49
C GLY A 311 8.10 0.30 -25.39
N GLY A 312 8.38 1.60 -25.40
CA GLY A 312 7.39 2.67 -25.31
C GLY A 312 6.65 2.70 -23.97
N LYS A 313 7.32 2.36 -22.88
CA LYS A 313 6.74 2.24 -21.52
C LYS A 313 7.49 3.08 -20.50
N VAL A 314 6.83 3.34 -19.38
CA VAL A 314 7.46 3.74 -18.14
C VAL A 314 6.98 2.82 -17.03
N SER A 315 7.89 2.36 -16.18
CA SER A 315 7.57 1.64 -14.95
C SER A 315 7.90 2.49 -13.73
N LEU A 316 7.18 2.22 -12.64
CA LEU A 316 7.32 2.86 -11.35
C LEU A 316 7.36 1.79 -10.28
N GLU A 317 8.45 1.77 -9.52
CA GLU A 317 8.64 0.97 -8.31
C GLU A 317 8.35 1.89 -7.12
N ASP A 318 7.41 1.54 -6.25
CA ASP A 318 7.14 2.26 -5.01
C ASP A 318 7.34 1.34 -3.82
N HIS A 319 8.14 1.76 -2.85
CA HIS A 319 8.51 0.95 -1.71
C HIS A 319 8.33 1.72 -0.41
N PHE A 320 7.88 1.04 0.64
CA PHE A 320 8.01 1.56 2.00
C PHE A 320 9.01 0.70 2.77
N PHE A 321 10.00 1.36 3.36
CA PHE A 321 11.04 0.73 4.16
C PHE A 321 10.92 1.15 5.62
N VAL A 322 11.20 0.20 6.52
CA VAL A 322 11.34 0.44 7.96
C VAL A 322 12.82 0.48 8.32
N ARG A 323 13.22 1.46 9.13
CA ARG A 323 14.59 1.54 9.66
C ARG A 323 14.72 0.69 10.91
N LEU A 324 15.61 -0.29 10.86
CA LEU A 324 15.99 -1.11 12.01
C LEU A 324 16.98 -0.37 12.94
N PRO A 325 17.19 -0.84 14.19
CA PRO A 325 18.13 -0.20 15.13
C PRO A 325 19.59 -0.16 14.65
N ASN A 326 19.98 -1.06 13.74
CA ASN A 326 21.29 -1.06 13.08
C ASN A 326 21.33 -0.17 11.81
N ASN A 327 20.34 0.71 11.62
CA ASN A 327 20.12 1.58 10.46
C ASN A 327 19.95 0.87 9.11
N LEU A 328 19.79 -0.45 9.06
CA LEU A 328 19.36 -1.13 7.84
C LEU A 328 17.91 -0.78 7.52
N LEU A 329 17.64 -0.54 6.24
CA LEU A 329 16.29 -0.42 5.70
C LEU A 329 15.80 -1.82 5.28
N VAL A 330 14.65 -2.22 5.79
CA VAL A 330 13.96 -3.45 5.36
C VAL A 330 12.69 -3.07 4.61
N PRO A 331 12.47 -3.54 3.36
CA PRO A 331 11.22 -3.31 2.66
C PRO A 331 10.09 -4.03 3.37
N VAL A 332 8.99 -3.31 3.60
CA VAL A 332 7.78 -3.86 4.23
C VAL A 332 6.56 -3.72 3.34
N TRP A 333 6.62 -2.92 2.28
CA TRP A 333 5.58 -2.86 1.25
C TRP A 333 6.22 -2.53 -0.10
N SER A 334 5.63 -3.04 -1.18
CA SER A 334 5.99 -2.65 -2.53
C SER A 334 4.78 -2.55 -3.46
N GLY A 335 4.86 -1.66 -4.44
CA GLY A 335 3.94 -1.54 -5.56
C GLY A 335 4.75 -1.37 -6.85
N ASN A 336 4.48 -2.22 -7.84
CA ASN A 336 5.11 -2.13 -9.16
C ASN A 336 4.03 -1.81 -10.19
N LEU A 337 4.15 -0.65 -10.82
CA LEU A 337 3.20 -0.15 -11.82
C LEU A 337 3.91 0.09 -13.15
N ALA A 338 3.18 -0.01 -14.26
CA ALA A 338 3.71 0.28 -15.58
C ALA A 338 2.64 0.86 -16.50
N ALA A 339 3.04 1.80 -17.35
CA ALA A 339 2.16 2.51 -18.27
C ALA A 339 2.80 2.57 -19.67
N ASN A 340 1.98 2.40 -20.71
CA ASN A 340 2.39 2.61 -22.09
C ASN A 340 2.33 4.12 -22.42
N MET A 341 3.45 4.67 -22.87
CA MET A 341 3.62 6.09 -23.22
C MET A 341 2.94 6.44 -24.56
N ASN A 342 2.58 5.45 -25.38
CA ASN A 342 1.88 5.70 -26.64
C ASN A 342 0.39 5.96 -26.46
N ILE A 343 -0.19 5.61 -25.31
CA ILE A 343 -1.60 5.85 -24.97
C ILE A 343 -1.79 7.34 -24.62
N PRO A 344 -2.64 8.09 -25.35
CA PRO A 344 -2.90 9.49 -25.04
C PRO A 344 -3.59 9.68 -23.69
N ARG A 345 -3.25 10.77 -23.01
CA ARG A 345 -3.79 11.18 -21.70
C ARG A 345 -4.17 12.66 -21.72
N PRO A 346 -5.17 13.08 -22.52
CA PRO A 346 -5.32 14.48 -22.92
C PRO A 346 -5.37 15.50 -21.77
N LYS A 347 -6.03 15.16 -20.65
CA LYS A 347 -6.09 16.02 -19.46
C LYS A 347 -4.73 16.24 -18.79
N LEU A 348 -3.92 15.20 -18.71
CA LEU A 348 -2.57 15.28 -18.13
C LEU A 348 -1.62 15.93 -19.13
N GLU A 349 -1.65 15.54 -20.41
CA GLU A 349 -0.85 16.17 -21.47
C GLU A 349 -1.07 17.70 -21.54
N GLU A 350 -2.32 18.15 -21.40
CA GLU A 350 -2.65 19.59 -21.36
C GLU A 350 -2.12 20.27 -20.09
N GLN A 351 -2.22 19.60 -18.93
CA GLN A 351 -1.62 20.09 -17.69
C GLN A 351 -0.09 20.21 -17.81
N ILE A 352 0.57 19.29 -18.55
CA ILE A 352 2.01 19.37 -18.84
C ILE A 352 2.31 20.61 -19.70
N ARG A 353 1.57 20.79 -20.80
CA ARG A 353 1.76 21.91 -21.74
C ARG A 353 1.49 23.28 -21.11
N SER A 354 0.57 23.33 -20.15
CA SER A 354 0.17 24.55 -19.42
C SER A 354 1.11 24.94 -18.27
N ASP A 355 2.08 24.11 -17.88
CA ASP A 355 3.05 24.48 -16.84
C ASP A 355 4.00 25.60 -17.34
N PRO A 356 4.24 26.68 -16.58
CA PRO A 356 5.03 27.82 -17.05
C PRO A 356 6.44 27.48 -17.54
N ASN A 357 7.13 26.54 -16.89
CA ASN A 357 8.50 26.16 -17.26
C ASN A 357 8.50 25.36 -18.56
N VAL A 358 7.49 24.49 -18.71
CA VAL A 358 7.32 23.63 -19.87
C VAL A 358 6.85 24.42 -21.08
N ALA A 359 5.85 25.28 -20.90
CA ALA A 359 5.36 26.19 -21.94
C ALA A 359 6.48 27.09 -22.47
N ALA A 360 7.36 27.60 -21.60
CA ALA A 360 8.52 28.38 -22.00
C ALA A 360 9.50 27.54 -22.85
N MET A 361 9.82 26.32 -22.43
CA MET A 361 10.73 25.45 -23.17
C MET A 361 10.14 24.96 -24.51
N ILE A 362 8.84 24.61 -24.55
CA ILE A 362 8.13 24.25 -25.78
C ILE A 362 8.19 25.40 -26.79
N LYS A 363 7.88 26.63 -26.36
CA LYS A 363 7.97 27.83 -27.22
C LYS A 363 9.39 28.08 -27.75
N GLN A 364 10.43 27.77 -26.97
CA GLN A 364 11.81 27.85 -27.44
C GLN A 364 12.09 26.82 -28.54
N ILE A 365 11.64 25.57 -28.38
CA ILE A 365 11.81 24.51 -29.40
C ILE A 365 11.02 24.82 -30.68
N GLU A 366 9.77 25.27 -30.55
CA GLU A 366 8.91 25.67 -31.68
C GLU A 366 9.49 26.90 -32.41
N GLY A 367 10.11 27.83 -31.68
CA GLY A 367 10.79 29.01 -32.22
C GLY A 367 12.05 28.72 -33.04
N LEU A 368 12.60 27.50 -33.01
CA LEU A 368 13.76 27.08 -33.82
C LEU A 368 13.40 26.67 -35.26
N GLY A 369 12.15 26.86 -35.68
CA GLY A 369 11.72 26.69 -37.07
C GLY A 369 11.81 25.24 -37.56
N GLY A 370 12.61 24.99 -38.60
CA GLY A 370 12.71 23.68 -39.26
C GLY A 370 13.13 22.53 -38.34
N LEU A 371 13.89 22.80 -37.27
CA LEU A 371 14.20 21.80 -36.24
C LEU A 371 12.98 21.46 -35.37
N GLY A 372 12.12 22.44 -35.03
CA GLY A 372 10.93 22.22 -34.22
C GLY A 372 9.96 21.23 -34.87
N ALA A 373 9.80 21.31 -36.20
CA ALA A 373 9.00 20.35 -36.97
C ALA A 373 9.56 18.90 -36.93
N GLN A 374 10.88 18.74 -36.82
CA GLN A 374 11.55 17.43 -36.73
C GLN A 374 11.51 16.83 -35.31
N ILE A 375 11.34 17.68 -34.28
CA ILE A 375 11.29 17.30 -32.86
C ILE A 375 9.84 17.12 -32.35
N GLY A 376 8.83 17.64 -33.06
CA GLY A 376 7.41 17.56 -32.69
C GLY A 376 6.90 16.16 -32.27
N PRO A 377 7.23 15.07 -33.00
CA PRO A 377 6.86 13.71 -32.59
C PRO A 377 7.50 13.26 -31.26
N GLN A 378 8.77 13.60 -31.05
CA GLN A 378 9.56 13.24 -29.87
C GLN A 378 9.12 14.06 -28.65
N LEU A 379 8.83 15.36 -28.85
CA LEU A 379 8.23 16.23 -27.84
C LEU A 379 6.84 15.70 -27.43
N THR A 380 6.03 15.26 -28.39
CA THR A 380 4.73 14.63 -28.11
C THR A 380 4.88 13.33 -27.32
N LEU A 381 5.87 12.48 -27.67
CA LEU A 381 6.16 11.26 -26.91
C LEU A 381 6.66 11.58 -25.49
N ALA A 382 7.52 12.59 -25.32
CA ALA A 382 8.01 13.02 -24.00
C ALA A 382 6.87 13.56 -23.11
N ILE A 383 5.96 14.37 -23.67
CA ILE A 383 4.76 14.85 -22.97
C ILE A 383 3.84 13.68 -22.57
N ARG A 384 3.63 12.70 -23.45
CA ARG A 384 2.85 11.49 -23.10
C ARG A 384 3.56 10.60 -22.08
N GLY A 385 4.89 10.51 -22.13
CA GLY A 385 5.70 9.86 -21.12
C GLY A 385 5.52 10.51 -19.75
N GLY A 386 5.68 11.83 -19.67
CA GLY A 386 5.42 12.60 -18.45
C GLY A 386 4.00 12.39 -17.93
N ALA A 387 2.99 12.40 -18.81
CA ALA A 387 1.61 12.14 -18.44
C ALA A 387 1.39 10.70 -17.92
N ALA A 388 2.07 9.71 -18.51
CA ALA A 388 2.08 8.32 -18.02
C ALA A 388 2.71 8.23 -16.63
N THR A 389 3.85 8.89 -16.40
CA THR A 389 4.48 8.97 -15.08
C THR A 389 3.59 9.64 -14.04
N MET A 390 2.91 10.74 -14.38
CA MET A 390 1.97 11.42 -13.47
C MET A 390 0.80 10.51 -13.07
N GLU A 391 0.25 9.73 -14.00
CA GLU A 391 -0.77 8.72 -13.73
C GLU A 391 -0.25 7.64 -12.76
N LEU A 392 0.95 7.09 -13.01
CA LEU A 392 1.53 6.06 -12.14
C LEU A 392 1.79 6.58 -10.72
N TYR A 393 2.23 7.83 -10.56
CA TYR A 393 2.40 8.45 -9.24
C TYR A 393 1.06 8.59 -8.49
N ASP A 394 -0.02 8.97 -9.16
CA ASP A 394 -1.35 9.09 -8.54
C ASP A 394 -1.91 7.73 -8.10
N GLN A 395 -1.71 6.68 -8.92
CA GLN A 395 -2.04 5.30 -8.57
C GLN A 395 -1.22 4.79 -7.37
N ALA A 396 0.09 5.05 -7.34
CA ALA A 396 0.97 4.69 -6.23
C ALA A 396 0.60 5.43 -4.93
N ASP A 397 0.37 6.75 -5.00
CA ASP A 397 -0.10 7.56 -3.88
C ASP A 397 -1.44 7.05 -3.34
N THR A 398 -2.38 6.70 -4.22
CA THR A 398 -3.68 6.12 -3.83
C THR A 398 -3.52 4.77 -3.13
N ALA A 399 -2.68 3.88 -3.65
CA ALA A 399 -2.41 2.58 -3.05
C ALA A 399 -1.75 2.70 -1.66
N PHE A 400 -0.75 3.58 -1.54
CA PHE A 400 -0.05 3.80 -0.27
C PHE A 400 -0.93 4.49 0.79
N LEU A 401 -1.80 5.42 0.39
CA LEU A 401 -2.77 6.03 1.31
C LEU A 401 -3.83 5.04 1.82
N GLU A 402 -4.27 4.11 0.98
CA GLU A 402 -5.17 3.04 1.40
C GLU A 402 -4.47 2.04 2.34
N LEU A 403 -3.18 1.71 2.10
CA LEU A 403 -2.35 0.96 3.06
C LEU A 403 -2.29 1.66 4.41
N LEU A 404 -1.87 2.94 4.45
CA LEU A 404 -1.77 3.70 5.69
C LEU A 404 -3.09 3.67 6.45
N LYS A 405 -4.20 3.95 5.78
CA LYS A 405 -5.55 3.93 6.37
C LYS A 405 -5.93 2.58 6.99
N GLN A 406 -5.51 1.47 6.39
CA GLN A 406 -5.75 0.12 6.92
C GLN A 406 -4.84 -0.22 8.12
N THR A 407 -3.60 0.29 8.15
CA THR A 407 -2.58 -0.10 9.13
C THR A 407 -2.33 0.89 10.28
N SER A 408 -2.75 2.15 10.16
CA SER A 408 -2.47 3.22 11.15
C SER A 408 -3.69 3.71 11.93
N SER A 409 -4.88 3.13 11.71
CA SER A 409 -6.10 3.47 12.45
C SER A 409 -6.02 3.07 13.92
N ARG A 410 -5.38 1.92 14.22
CA ARG A 410 -5.02 1.45 15.57
C ARG A 410 -3.67 0.72 15.54
N LEU A 411 -2.90 0.81 16.61
CA LEU A 411 -1.59 0.12 16.71
C LEU A 411 -1.69 -1.39 16.92
N ASP A 412 -2.74 -1.89 17.58
CA ASP A 412 -3.11 -3.32 17.66
C ASP A 412 -4.05 -3.73 16.52
N GLY A 413 -3.89 -3.09 15.35
CA GLY A 413 -4.53 -3.45 14.09
C GLY A 413 -4.13 -4.82 13.55
N LEU A 414 -4.84 -5.23 12.50
CA LEU A 414 -4.59 -6.45 11.72
C LEU A 414 -3.08 -6.75 11.60
N PRO A 415 -2.65 -8.02 11.79
CA PRO A 415 -1.26 -8.41 11.61
C PRO A 415 -0.72 -7.94 10.27
N LEU A 416 0.39 -7.21 10.33
CA LEU A 416 0.90 -6.52 9.16
C LEU A 416 1.26 -7.50 8.05
N TYR A 417 1.76 -8.69 8.37
CA TYR A 417 2.08 -9.75 7.40
C TYR A 417 0.87 -10.36 6.65
N TRP A 418 -0.37 -9.97 6.97
CA TRP A 418 -1.55 -10.29 6.14
C TRP A 418 -1.83 -9.22 5.07
N ILE A 419 -1.44 -7.96 5.34
CA ILE A 419 -1.67 -6.80 4.47
C ILE A 419 -0.44 -6.52 3.59
N LEU A 420 0.74 -6.62 4.20
CA LEU A 420 2.04 -6.34 3.64
C LEU A 420 2.54 -7.53 2.83
N LYS A 421 2.69 -7.33 1.51
CA LYS A 421 3.28 -8.25 0.53
C LYS A 421 4.05 -7.46 -0.52
#